data_AF-A0A4R6M734-F1
#
_entry.id   AF-A0A4R6M734-F1
#
_cell.length_a   1.000
_cell.length_b   1.000
_cell.length_c   1.000
_cell.angle_alpha   90.00
_cell.angle_beta   90.00
_cell.angle_gamma   90.00
#
_symmetry.space_group_name_H-M   'P 1'
#
loop_
_entity.id
_entity.type
_entity.pdbx_description
1 polymer ?
#
loop_
_entity_poly.entity_id
_entity_poly.type
_entity_poly.pdbx_seq_one_letter_code
_entity_poly.pdbx_strand_id
1 'polypeptide(L)'
;MPRELIKNISELYDFFDAEQVRQIDAEFSHQTKQIIDSLGAKKAHLNKWWVMTPMDWKCPSCCRPKPDIAKLDHHNYASCHLHEHHDHMQDIVKDLFAQSSANRTDVIADNLSERFAIRTAFAISAYDNTVICADCNKADGDAKKLVGADRNFSFSPGEISEFIITTPNQEHKIDKDKGSEIWHQNKHTFEQRMELAKSIANLAANDTHWYKPSHMTAKQVKRQAKFWLSHLGLDELDTSQEAHKLLYDTTPFKGEASSWRTKNKPQSKASPSVGDALHLSKVRGHFWNKFDEDWICPCCGRNKFNSIQKSKSKSWVFEVKEIYSFNERSEEYCDIIQVCNECYKTSYHLGKEASSFVQSLDASFDFSRSYNQSLVSISEIKKIIQPRPHSSHLIDNSMADELVDLAINRITEQTYYHSPLYFERRERERESGFSKIEFFNNLMNNQ
;
A
#
# COMPACT_ATOMS: atom_id res chain seq x y z
N MET A 1 13.29 -19.84 -1.79
CA MET A 1 13.55 -20.94 -2.75
C MET A 1 13.51 -20.36 -4.15
N PRO A 2 14.52 -20.59 -5.00
CA PRO A 2 14.49 -20.13 -6.38
C PRO A 2 13.28 -20.75 -7.09
N ARG A 3 12.49 -19.93 -7.79
CA ARG A 3 11.34 -20.42 -8.57
C ARG A 3 11.89 -21.20 -9.77
N GLU A 4 11.70 -22.51 -9.78
CA GLU A 4 11.87 -23.28 -11.01
C GLU A 4 10.87 -22.76 -12.03
N LEU A 5 11.39 -22.22 -13.13
CA LEU A 5 10.57 -21.78 -14.26
C LEU A 5 10.06 -23.03 -14.98
N ILE A 6 8.75 -23.12 -15.19
CA ILE A 6 8.13 -24.15 -16.03
C ILE A 6 8.59 -23.91 -17.48
N LYS A 7 9.30 -24.88 -18.06
CA LYS A 7 9.95 -24.75 -19.38
C LYS A 7 9.12 -25.38 -20.51
N ASN A 8 8.20 -26.29 -20.19
CA ASN A 8 7.38 -27.00 -21.18
C ASN A 8 6.02 -27.43 -20.60
N ILE A 9 5.16 -27.98 -21.45
CA ILE A 9 3.79 -28.39 -21.09
C ILE A 9 3.77 -29.61 -20.15
N SER A 10 4.75 -30.52 -20.26
CA SER A 10 4.83 -31.69 -19.36
C SER A 10 5.09 -31.24 -17.92
N GLU A 11 6.08 -30.36 -17.74
CA GLU A 11 6.38 -29.74 -16.45
C GLU A 11 5.19 -28.95 -15.89
N LEU A 12 4.33 -28.38 -16.75
CA LEU A 12 3.10 -27.73 -16.32
C LEU A 12 2.08 -28.73 -15.77
N TYR A 13 1.93 -29.92 -16.35
CA TYR A 13 1.05 -30.95 -15.80
C TYR A 13 1.58 -31.49 -14.47
N ASP A 14 2.87 -31.83 -14.42
CA ASP A 14 3.53 -32.29 -13.19
C ASP A 14 3.40 -31.25 -12.07
N PHE A 15 3.48 -29.95 -12.42
CA PHE A 15 3.27 -28.84 -11.50
C PHE A 15 1.87 -28.85 -10.84
N PHE A 16 0.82 -29.22 -11.56
CA PHE A 16 -0.54 -29.29 -11.00
C PHE A 16 -0.86 -30.61 -10.30
N ASP A 17 -0.11 -31.69 -10.58
CA ASP A 17 -0.22 -32.96 -9.86
C ASP A 17 0.47 -32.91 -8.49
N ALA A 18 1.42 -31.99 -8.28
CA ALA A 18 1.92 -31.67 -6.95
C ALA A 18 0.85 -30.90 -6.14
N GLU A 19 0.33 -31.48 -5.04
CA GLU A 19 -0.81 -31.02 -4.21
C GLU A 19 -0.68 -29.60 -3.56
N GLN A 20 0.22 -28.75 -4.01
CA GLN A 20 0.63 -27.52 -3.33
C GLN A 20 0.35 -26.23 -4.11
N VAL A 21 -0.08 -26.31 -5.37
CA VAL A 21 -0.35 -25.10 -6.17
C VAL A 21 -1.73 -24.56 -5.82
N ARG A 22 -1.76 -23.39 -5.17
CA ARG A 22 -3.03 -22.72 -4.80
C ARG A 22 -3.30 -21.46 -5.61
N GLN A 23 -2.32 -20.97 -6.37
CA GLN A 23 -2.32 -19.62 -6.94
C GLN A 23 -3.12 -19.49 -8.26
N ILE A 24 -3.34 -20.60 -8.96
CA ILE A 24 -4.11 -20.68 -10.21
C ILE A 24 -4.91 -21.99 -10.23
N ASP A 25 -5.94 -22.07 -11.06
CA ASP A 25 -6.86 -23.21 -11.08
C ASP A 25 -7.27 -23.61 -12.50
N ALA A 26 -6.73 -24.73 -12.98
CA ALA A 26 -6.89 -25.20 -14.35
C ALA A 26 -7.83 -26.41 -14.44
N GLU A 27 -8.18 -26.82 -15.67
CA GLU A 27 -9.00 -28.02 -15.94
C GLU A 27 -8.47 -29.28 -15.25
N PHE A 28 -7.15 -29.39 -15.13
CA PHE A 28 -6.45 -30.53 -14.56
C PHE A 28 -6.00 -30.33 -13.11
N SER A 29 -6.39 -29.22 -12.48
CA SER A 29 -6.14 -29.03 -11.06
C SER A 29 -6.93 -30.04 -10.23
N HIS A 30 -6.43 -30.33 -9.03
CA HIS A 30 -7.12 -31.20 -8.08
C HIS A 30 -8.53 -30.66 -7.74
N GLN A 31 -8.68 -29.36 -7.46
CA GLN A 31 -9.99 -28.78 -7.14
C GLN A 31 -10.98 -28.89 -8.30
N THR A 32 -10.55 -28.59 -9.53
CA THR A 32 -11.46 -28.67 -10.69
C THR A 32 -11.85 -30.12 -11.00
N LYS A 33 -10.93 -31.08 -10.86
CA LYS A 33 -11.24 -32.51 -10.93
C LYS A 33 -12.32 -32.91 -9.89
N GLN A 34 -12.15 -32.49 -8.63
CA GLN A 34 -13.15 -32.73 -7.58
C GLN A 34 -14.52 -32.11 -7.88
N ILE A 35 -14.55 -30.90 -8.47
CA ILE A 35 -15.80 -30.25 -8.89
C ILE A 35 -16.51 -31.11 -9.94
N ILE A 36 -15.78 -31.59 -10.96
CA ILE A 36 -16.34 -32.46 -12.02
C ILE A 36 -16.98 -33.70 -11.39
N ASP A 37 -16.25 -34.38 -10.51
CA ASP A 37 -16.71 -35.61 -9.86
C ASP A 37 -17.95 -35.36 -8.98
N SER A 38 -17.92 -34.30 -8.16
CA SER A 38 -19.02 -33.97 -7.23
C SER A 38 -20.33 -33.60 -7.93
N LEU A 39 -20.23 -32.98 -9.12
CA LEU A 39 -21.38 -32.59 -9.93
C LEU A 39 -21.83 -33.71 -10.89
N GLY A 40 -21.08 -34.81 -11.02
CA GLY A 40 -21.31 -35.81 -12.05
C GLY A 40 -21.18 -35.24 -13.47
N ALA A 41 -20.32 -34.23 -13.65
CA ALA A 41 -20.14 -33.54 -14.91
C ALA A 41 -19.28 -34.34 -15.90
N LYS A 42 -19.45 -34.11 -17.21
CA LYS A 42 -18.60 -34.72 -18.25
C LYS A 42 -17.16 -34.22 -18.21
N LYS A 43 -17.00 -32.89 -18.12
CA LYS A 43 -15.75 -32.13 -17.97
C LYS A 43 -16.07 -30.75 -17.37
N ALA A 44 -15.04 -29.95 -17.11
CA ALA A 44 -15.21 -28.54 -16.75
C ALA A 44 -15.22 -27.64 -18.01
N HIS A 45 -16.02 -26.58 -17.95
CA HIS A 45 -16.04 -25.51 -18.93
C HIS A 45 -15.53 -24.23 -18.24
N LEU A 46 -14.25 -23.93 -18.44
CA LEU A 46 -13.55 -22.84 -17.75
C LEU A 46 -13.43 -21.61 -18.63
N ASN A 47 -13.26 -20.44 -18.01
CA ASN A 47 -12.81 -19.23 -18.70
C ASN A 47 -11.52 -18.66 -18.09
N LYS A 48 -10.95 -17.63 -18.73
CA LYS A 48 -9.68 -17.03 -18.30
C LYS A 48 -9.68 -16.59 -16.83
N TRP A 49 -10.81 -16.08 -16.32
CA TRP A 49 -10.90 -15.54 -14.97
C TRP A 49 -10.87 -16.64 -13.92
N TRP A 50 -11.47 -17.79 -14.20
CA TRP A 50 -11.35 -18.97 -13.35
C TRP A 50 -9.89 -19.41 -13.21
N VAL A 51 -9.16 -19.47 -14.34
CA VAL A 51 -7.76 -19.87 -14.38
C VAL A 51 -6.84 -18.87 -13.69
N MET A 52 -7.09 -17.58 -13.89
CA MET A 52 -6.28 -16.49 -13.32
C MET A 52 -6.59 -16.21 -11.84
N THR A 53 -7.52 -16.93 -11.22
CA THR A 53 -7.83 -16.81 -9.79
C THR A 53 -7.37 -18.06 -9.04
N PRO A 54 -6.92 -17.90 -7.78
CA PRO A 54 -6.46 -19.02 -6.98
C PRO A 54 -7.59 -20.02 -6.66
N MET A 55 -7.23 -21.24 -6.24
CA MET A 55 -8.20 -22.28 -5.87
C MET A 55 -9.00 -21.92 -4.62
N ASP A 56 -8.42 -21.15 -3.71
CA ASP A 56 -9.10 -20.64 -2.51
C ASP A 56 -9.86 -19.33 -2.76
N TRP A 57 -9.94 -18.88 -4.02
CA TRP A 57 -10.70 -17.69 -4.38
C TRP A 57 -12.17 -17.84 -3.99
N LYS A 58 -12.70 -16.78 -3.39
CA LYS A 58 -14.12 -16.64 -3.06
C LYS A 58 -14.66 -15.41 -3.77
N CYS A 59 -15.91 -15.50 -4.20
CA CYS A 59 -16.56 -14.35 -4.82
C CYS A 59 -16.67 -13.19 -3.80
N PRO A 60 -16.24 -11.97 -4.14
CA PRO A 60 -16.31 -10.84 -3.21
C PRO A 60 -17.74 -10.36 -2.93
N SER A 61 -18.72 -10.78 -3.75
CA SER A 61 -20.15 -10.51 -3.51
C SER A 61 -20.81 -11.61 -2.68
N CYS A 62 -20.86 -12.86 -3.18
CA CYS A 62 -21.61 -13.93 -2.51
C CYS A 62 -20.79 -14.76 -1.51
N CYS A 63 -19.49 -14.51 -1.40
CA CYS A 63 -18.53 -15.25 -0.57
C CYS A 63 -18.43 -16.76 -0.84
N ARG A 64 -19.15 -17.28 -1.86
CA ARG A 64 -19.07 -18.69 -2.24
C ARG A 64 -17.66 -19.02 -2.75
N PRO A 65 -17.06 -20.13 -2.31
CA PRO A 65 -15.85 -20.68 -2.93
C PRO A 65 -16.18 -21.29 -4.29
N LYS A 66 -15.15 -21.51 -5.10
CA LYS A 66 -15.27 -22.11 -6.45
C LYS A 66 -16.14 -23.38 -6.51
N PRO A 67 -15.99 -24.37 -5.60
CA PRO A 67 -16.84 -25.56 -5.62
C PRO A 67 -18.34 -25.27 -5.44
N ASP A 68 -18.70 -24.22 -4.70
CA ASP A 68 -20.11 -23.83 -4.47
C ASP A 68 -20.66 -22.94 -5.58
N ILE A 69 -19.79 -22.41 -6.46
CA ILE A 69 -20.15 -21.62 -7.63
C ILE A 69 -20.42 -22.52 -8.83
N ALA A 70 -19.58 -23.55 -9.01
CA ALA A 70 -19.70 -24.45 -10.14
C ALA A 70 -21.07 -25.14 -10.17
N LYS A 71 -21.66 -25.27 -11.35
CA LYS A 71 -22.96 -25.94 -11.54
C LYS A 71 -23.01 -26.62 -12.89
N LEU A 72 -23.89 -27.59 -13.06
CA LEU A 72 -24.09 -28.22 -14.37
C LEU A 72 -24.69 -27.20 -15.35
N ASP A 73 -24.08 -27.10 -16.52
CA ASP A 73 -24.69 -26.43 -17.66
C ASP A 73 -25.64 -27.38 -18.43
N HIS A 74 -26.31 -26.85 -19.45
CA HIS A 74 -27.26 -27.61 -20.28
C HIS A 74 -26.63 -28.75 -21.09
N HIS A 75 -25.29 -28.81 -21.18
CA HIS A 75 -24.55 -29.89 -21.83
C HIS A 75 -23.97 -30.91 -20.84
N ASN A 76 -24.27 -30.77 -19.54
CA ASN A 76 -23.72 -31.53 -18.42
C ASN A 76 -22.21 -31.32 -18.21
N TYR A 77 -21.70 -30.12 -18.51
CA TYR A 77 -20.36 -29.69 -18.08
C TYR A 77 -20.44 -28.89 -16.78
N ALA A 78 -19.39 -28.96 -15.97
CA ALA A 78 -19.26 -28.09 -14.81
C ALA A 78 -18.92 -26.66 -15.28
N SER A 79 -19.87 -25.73 -15.12
CA SER A 79 -19.69 -24.33 -15.47
C SER A 79 -18.76 -23.66 -14.45
N CYS A 80 -17.53 -23.40 -14.88
CA CYS A 80 -16.47 -22.80 -14.08
C CYS A 80 -16.15 -21.40 -14.61
N HIS A 81 -17.16 -20.50 -14.59
CA HIS A 81 -17.06 -19.16 -15.18
C HIS A 81 -17.09 -18.07 -14.11
N LEU A 82 -16.11 -17.17 -14.18
CA LEU A 82 -16.09 -15.91 -13.44
C LEU A 82 -16.16 -14.73 -14.42
N HIS A 83 -16.66 -13.58 -13.98
CA HIS A 83 -16.87 -12.41 -14.82
C HIS A 83 -16.18 -11.19 -14.23
N GLU A 84 -15.60 -10.36 -15.09
CA GLU A 84 -15.18 -9.02 -14.71
C GLU A 84 -16.44 -8.13 -14.68
N HIS A 85 -16.91 -7.87 -13.48
CA HIS A 85 -18.02 -6.95 -13.24
C HIS A 85 -17.49 -5.52 -13.20
N HIS A 86 -18.11 -4.66 -13.98
CA HIS A 86 -17.70 -3.28 -14.14
C HIS A 86 -18.93 -2.38 -14.15
N ASP A 87 -18.71 -1.13 -13.78
CA ASP A 87 -19.70 -0.09 -13.93
C ASP A 87 -19.78 0.32 -15.41
N HIS A 88 -21.00 0.47 -15.94
CA HIS A 88 -21.22 0.75 -17.36
C HIS A 88 -20.88 2.19 -17.81
N MET A 89 -20.44 3.08 -16.91
CA MET A 89 -20.10 4.48 -17.28
C MET A 89 -19.09 4.59 -18.42
N GLN A 90 -18.15 3.65 -18.53
CA GLN A 90 -17.21 3.63 -19.65
C GLN A 90 -17.90 3.43 -21.01
N ASP A 91 -18.86 2.51 -21.08
CA ASP A 91 -19.59 2.22 -22.31
C ASP A 91 -20.57 3.35 -22.63
N ILE A 92 -21.23 3.91 -21.61
CA ILE A 92 -22.12 5.06 -21.76
C ILE A 92 -21.38 6.26 -22.37
N VAL A 93 -20.20 6.59 -21.84
CA VAL A 93 -19.42 7.74 -22.35
C VAL A 93 -19.00 7.52 -23.80
N LYS A 94 -18.61 6.29 -24.17
CA LYS A 94 -18.29 5.95 -25.57
C LYS A 94 -19.50 6.09 -26.48
N ASP A 95 -20.66 5.58 -26.06
CA ASP A 95 -21.89 5.64 -26.85
C ASP A 95 -22.35 7.09 -27.01
N LEU A 96 -22.36 7.87 -25.94
CA LEU A 96 -22.70 9.30 -25.97
C LEU A 96 -21.73 10.08 -26.84
N PHE A 97 -20.43 9.79 -26.78
CA PHE A 97 -19.43 10.40 -27.65
C PHE A 97 -19.70 10.06 -29.12
N ALA A 98 -19.91 8.79 -29.44
CA ALA A 98 -20.18 8.33 -30.80
C ALA A 98 -21.44 8.98 -31.37
N GLN A 99 -22.52 9.04 -30.58
CA GLN A 99 -23.76 9.73 -30.95
C GLN A 99 -23.56 11.23 -31.14
N SER A 100 -22.89 11.89 -30.20
CA SER A 100 -22.65 13.34 -30.24
C SER A 100 -21.74 13.74 -31.41
N SER A 101 -20.79 12.87 -31.78
CA SER A 101 -19.92 13.06 -32.93
C SER A 101 -20.66 12.83 -34.25
N ALA A 102 -21.40 11.72 -34.36
CA ALA A 102 -22.12 11.35 -35.58
C ALA A 102 -23.26 12.30 -35.96
N ASN A 103 -23.89 12.97 -34.99
CA ASN A 103 -24.96 13.95 -35.23
C ASN A 103 -24.45 15.30 -35.77
N ARG A 104 -23.14 15.47 -35.98
CA ARG A 104 -22.55 16.72 -36.45
C ARG A 104 -22.48 16.77 -37.97
N THR A 105 -22.64 17.98 -38.51
CA THR A 105 -22.36 18.26 -39.93
C THR A 105 -20.87 18.11 -40.24
N ASP A 106 -20.03 18.60 -39.32
CA ASP A 106 -18.58 18.56 -39.40
C ASP A 106 -18.02 17.77 -38.22
N VAL A 107 -17.55 16.56 -38.51
CA VAL A 107 -16.91 15.67 -37.53
C VAL A 107 -15.46 16.10 -37.35
N ILE A 108 -15.17 16.74 -36.21
CA ILE A 108 -13.84 17.23 -35.84
C ILE A 108 -13.13 16.23 -34.90
N ALA A 109 -13.92 15.42 -34.17
CA ALA A 109 -13.39 14.46 -33.21
C ALA A 109 -12.59 13.34 -33.88
N ASP A 110 -11.46 12.99 -33.28
CA ASP A 110 -10.54 11.97 -33.77
C ASP A 110 -10.30 10.85 -32.72
N ASN A 111 -9.29 10.01 -32.95
CA ASN A 111 -8.91 8.97 -32.00
C ASN A 111 -8.39 9.56 -30.66
N LEU A 112 -7.85 10.78 -30.66
CA LEU A 112 -7.43 11.44 -29.43
C LEU A 112 -8.65 11.84 -28.59
N SER A 113 -9.71 12.33 -29.23
CA SER A 113 -11.00 12.63 -28.59
C SER A 113 -11.63 11.40 -27.96
N GLU A 114 -11.63 10.27 -28.68
CA GLU A 114 -12.11 9.00 -28.14
C GLU A 114 -11.29 8.55 -26.92
N ARG A 115 -9.95 8.67 -26.99
CA ARG A 115 -9.07 8.31 -25.86
C ARG A 115 -9.30 9.19 -24.64
N PHE A 116 -9.57 10.48 -24.82
CA PHE A 116 -9.96 11.37 -23.72
C PHE A 116 -11.26 10.91 -23.06
N ALA A 117 -12.29 10.61 -23.86
CA ALA A 117 -13.58 10.15 -23.38
C ALA A 117 -13.45 8.87 -22.53
N ILE A 118 -12.78 7.85 -23.07
CA ILE A 118 -12.55 6.56 -22.38
C ILE A 118 -11.77 6.75 -21.08
N ARG A 119 -10.70 7.56 -21.10
CA ARG A 119 -9.85 7.79 -19.93
C ARG A 119 -10.60 8.47 -18.79
N THR A 120 -11.49 9.40 -19.12
CA THR A 120 -12.22 10.18 -18.13
C THR A 120 -13.39 9.39 -17.55
N ALA A 121 -13.97 8.47 -18.32
CA ALA A 121 -15.09 7.65 -17.87
C ALA A 121 -14.75 6.80 -16.63
N PHE A 122 -13.51 6.33 -16.49
CA PHE A 122 -13.06 5.60 -15.30
C PHE A 122 -13.22 6.43 -14.01
N ALA A 123 -13.05 7.76 -14.07
CA ALA A 123 -13.14 8.63 -12.90
C ALA A 123 -14.59 8.84 -12.41
N ILE A 124 -15.59 8.45 -13.21
CA ILE A 124 -17.00 8.55 -12.86
C ILE A 124 -17.65 7.16 -12.65
N SER A 125 -16.90 6.06 -12.70
CA SER A 125 -17.41 4.74 -12.29
C SER A 125 -17.70 4.71 -10.79
N ALA A 126 -18.75 3.98 -10.35
CA ALA A 126 -19.07 3.89 -8.91
C ALA A 126 -18.11 2.98 -8.14
N TYR A 127 -17.47 2.02 -8.81
CA TYR A 127 -16.59 1.03 -8.22
C TYR A 127 -15.57 0.51 -9.23
N ASP A 128 -14.49 -0.08 -8.71
CA ASP A 128 -13.43 -0.69 -9.52
C ASP A 128 -13.89 -2.00 -10.17
N ASN A 129 -13.41 -2.27 -11.38
CA ASN A 129 -13.62 -3.55 -12.05
C ASN A 129 -13.23 -4.70 -11.13
N THR A 130 -14.17 -5.61 -10.88
CA THR A 130 -14.01 -6.67 -9.89
C THR A 130 -14.41 -8.01 -10.49
N VAL A 131 -13.56 -9.03 -10.31
CA VAL A 131 -13.93 -10.40 -10.72
C VAL A 131 -14.96 -10.94 -9.72
N ILE A 132 -16.12 -11.38 -10.21
CA ILE A 132 -17.20 -12.02 -9.44
C ILE A 132 -17.64 -13.32 -10.10
N CYS A 133 -18.47 -14.12 -9.43
CA CYS A 133 -19.01 -15.34 -10.06
C CYS A 133 -20.08 -15.02 -11.10
N ALA A 134 -20.29 -15.95 -12.04
CA ALA A 134 -21.32 -15.81 -13.08
C ALA A 134 -22.73 -15.54 -12.51
N ASP A 135 -23.07 -16.16 -11.39
CA ASP A 135 -24.39 -15.96 -10.77
C ASP A 135 -24.56 -14.56 -10.17
N CYS A 136 -23.52 -13.97 -9.56
CA CYS A 136 -23.58 -12.58 -9.08
C CYS A 136 -23.69 -11.60 -10.25
N ASN A 137 -22.95 -11.84 -11.33
CA ASN A 137 -23.05 -11.04 -12.55
C ASN A 137 -24.45 -11.11 -13.17
N LYS A 138 -25.06 -12.30 -13.16
CA LYS A 138 -26.46 -12.49 -13.59
C LYS A 138 -27.45 -11.80 -12.64
N ALA A 139 -27.22 -11.88 -11.33
CA ALA A 139 -28.07 -11.26 -10.32
C ALA A 139 -28.15 -9.73 -10.46
N ASP A 140 -27.05 -9.06 -10.82
CA ASP A 140 -27.08 -7.62 -11.19
C ASP A 140 -28.09 -7.34 -12.31
N GLY A 141 -27.97 -8.05 -13.44
CA GLY A 141 -28.84 -7.88 -14.59
C GLY A 141 -30.31 -8.19 -14.29
N ASP A 142 -30.57 -9.23 -13.51
CA ASP A 142 -31.92 -9.64 -13.13
C ASP A 142 -32.53 -8.67 -12.09
N ALA A 143 -31.75 -8.18 -11.12
CA ALA A 143 -32.21 -7.21 -10.13
C ALA A 143 -32.61 -5.88 -10.78
N LYS A 144 -31.80 -5.38 -11.73
CA LYS A 144 -32.10 -4.15 -12.48
C LYS A 144 -33.47 -4.20 -13.16
N LYS A 145 -33.77 -5.32 -13.82
CA LYS A 145 -35.07 -5.56 -14.46
C LYS A 145 -36.19 -5.61 -13.43
N LEU A 146 -35.98 -6.29 -12.31
CA LEU A 146 -36.99 -6.52 -11.29
C LEU A 146 -37.41 -5.24 -10.55
N VAL A 147 -36.46 -4.32 -10.31
CA VAL A 147 -36.69 -3.07 -9.57
C VAL A 147 -36.92 -1.86 -10.49
N GLY A 148 -36.83 -2.05 -11.81
CA GLY A 148 -36.98 -0.95 -12.77
C GLY A 148 -35.85 0.08 -12.72
N ALA A 149 -34.63 -0.37 -12.42
CA ALA A 149 -33.45 0.49 -12.48
C ALA A 149 -33.10 0.84 -13.93
N ASP A 150 -32.33 1.91 -14.12
CA ASP A 150 -31.81 2.25 -15.45
C ASP A 150 -30.97 1.09 -15.99
N ARG A 151 -31.08 0.78 -17.29
CA ARG A 151 -30.34 -0.32 -17.92
C ARG A 151 -28.82 -0.16 -17.80
N ASN A 152 -28.37 1.09 -17.69
CA ASN A 152 -26.96 1.47 -17.59
C ASN A 152 -26.48 1.59 -16.13
N PHE A 153 -27.38 1.44 -15.15
CA PHE A 153 -26.97 1.30 -13.77
C PHE A 153 -26.29 -0.07 -13.57
N SER A 154 -25.40 -0.17 -12.58
CA SER A 154 -24.82 -1.43 -12.13
C SER A 154 -24.69 -1.39 -10.61
N PHE A 155 -25.13 -2.45 -9.95
CA PHE A 155 -24.91 -2.63 -8.51
C PHE A 155 -23.46 -3.02 -8.28
N SER A 156 -22.77 -2.36 -7.34
CA SER A 156 -21.42 -2.74 -6.91
C SER A 156 -21.40 -4.14 -6.29
N PRO A 157 -20.22 -4.80 -6.21
CA PRO A 157 -20.12 -6.11 -5.58
C PRO A 157 -20.67 -6.17 -4.14
N GLY A 158 -20.50 -5.09 -3.38
CA GLY A 158 -21.06 -4.94 -2.03
C GLY A 158 -22.57 -4.86 -2.04
N GLU A 159 -23.14 -4.03 -2.90
CA GLU A 159 -24.60 -3.90 -3.04
C GLU A 159 -25.26 -5.21 -3.51
N ILE A 160 -24.62 -5.93 -4.45
CA ILE A 160 -25.08 -7.27 -4.87
C ILE A 160 -25.18 -8.21 -3.66
N SER A 161 -24.21 -8.18 -2.75
CA SER A 161 -24.19 -9.05 -1.57
C SER A 161 -25.40 -8.84 -0.64
N GLU A 162 -25.98 -7.64 -0.65
CA GLU A 162 -27.06 -7.27 0.26
C GLU A 162 -28.41 -7.87 -0.17
N PHE A 163 -28.67 -7.97 -1.47
CA PHE A 163 -29.95 -8.42 -2.02
C PHE A 163 -29.94 -9.86 -2.57
N ILE A 164 -28.80 -10.52 -2.70
CA ILE A 164 -28.78 -11.92 -3.15
C ILE A 164 -29.03 -12.89 -1.99
N ILE A 165 -29.72 -13.98 -2.31
CA ILE A 165 -29.86 -15.15 -1.44
C ILE A 165 -29.10 -16.30 -2.11
N THR A 166 -28.09 -16.80 -1.41
CA THR A 166 -27.12 -17.75 -1.95
C THR A 166 -27.50 -19.19 -1.62
N THR A 167 -27.28 -20.10 -2.58
CA THR A 167 -27.35 -21.55 -2.34
C THR A 167 -26.22 -22.21 -3.14
N PRO A 168 -25.48 -23.18 -2.57
CA PRO A 168 -24.42 -23.87 -3.31
C PRO A 168 -24.93 -24.47 -4.62
N ASN A 169 -24.11 -24.36 -5.66
CA ASN A 169 -24.34 -24.93 -7.00
C ASN A 169 -25.65 -24.49 -7.68
N GLN A 170 -26.26 -23.39 -7.23
CA GLN A 170 -27.51 -22.84 -7.74
C GLN A 170 -27.40 -21.34 -8.01
N GLU A 171 -28.31 -20.84 -8.86
CA GLU A 171 -28.45 -19.41 -9.12
C GLU A 171 -28.93 -18.63 -7.90
N HIS A 172 -28.55 -17.36 -7.82
CA HIS A 172 -29.00 -16.49 -6.75
C HIS A 172 -30.49 -16.15 -6.90
N LYS A 173 -31.22 -16.22 -5.79
CA LYS A 173 -32.52 -15.56 -5.68
C LYS A 173 -32.31 -14.11 -5.29
N ILE A 174 -33.22 -13.24 -5.69
CA ILE A 174 -33.12 -11.79 -5.48
C ILE A 174 -34.18 -11.35 -4.46
N ASP A 175 -33.72 -10.69 -3.41
CA ASP A 175 -34.55 -9.90 -2.50
C ASP A 175 -34.90 -8.57 -3.19
N LYS A 176 -36.13 -8.51 -3.71
CA LYS A 176 -36.60 -7.36 -4.49
C LYS A 176 -36.62 -6.07 -3.66
N ASP A 177 -37.01 -6.15 -2.40
CA ASP A 177 -37.24 -4.97 -1.56
C ASP A 177 -35.90 -4.30 -1.26
N LYS A 178 -34.88 -5.09 -0.91
CA LYS A 178 -33.50 -4.58 -0.76
C LYS A 178 -32.92 -4.03 -2.05
N GLY A 179 -33.11 -4.73 -3.17
CA GLY A 179 -32.67 -4.22 -4.47
C GLY A 179 -33.31 -2.87 -4.82
N SER A 180 -34.59 -2.68 -4.48
CA SER A 180 -35.31 -1.42 -4.69
C SER A 180 -34.79 -0.31 -3.78
N GLU A 181 -34.52 -0.61 -2.51
CA GLU A 181 -33.94 0.34 -1.56
C GLU A 181 -32.58 0.86 -2.05
N ILE A 182 -31.67 -0.04 -2.43
CA ILE A 182 -30.33 0.31 -2.92
C ILE A 182 -30.42 1.16 -4.19
N TRP A 183 -31.31 0.81 -5.12
CA TRP A 183 -31.52 1.61 -6.33
C TRP A 183 -31.98 3.04 -5.98
N HIS A 184 -32.96 3.18 -5.09
CA HIS A 184 -33.45 4.50 -4.68
C HIS A 184 -32.39 5.36 -3.99
N GLN A 185 -31.56 4.75 -3.14
CA GLN A 185 -30.45 5.43 -2.49
C GLN A 185 -29.41 5.95 -3.51
N ASN A 186 -29.16 5.18 -4.57
CA ASN A 186 -28.14 5.51 -5.58
C ASN A 186 -28.64 6.36 -6.75
N LYS A 187 -29.96 6.45 -6.94
CA LYS A 187 -30.56 7.10 -8.12
C LYS A 187 -30.03 8.51 -8.37
N HIS A 188 -29.98 9.35 -7.32
CA HIS A 188 -29.50 10.72 -7.44
C HIS A 188 -28.03 10.79 -7.89
N THR A 189 -27.16 10.00 -7.26
CA THR A 189 -25.74 9.95 -7.62
C THR A 189 -25.53 9.40 -9.03
N PHE A 190 -26.32 8.40 -9.44
CA PHE A 190 -26.30 7.89 -10.82
C PHE A 190 -26.68 8.98 -11.83
N GLU A 191 -27.74 9.75 -11.58
CA GLU A 191 -28.14 10.87 -12.43
C GLU A 191 -27.04 11.93 -12.56
N GLN A 192 -26.37 12.28 -11.46
CA GLN A 192 -25.23 13.20 -11.50
C GLN A 192 -24.06 12.67 -12.35
N ARG A 193 -23.76 11.38 -12.24
CA ARG A 193 -22.73 10.72 -13.07
C ARG A 193 -23.11 10.72 -14.55
N MET A 194 -24.39 10.55 -14.88
CA MET A 194 -24.90 10.66 -16.24
C MET A 194 -24.73 12.06 -16.83
N GLU A 195 -24.96 13.12 -16.05
CA GLU A 195 -24.71 14.50 -16.51
C GLU A 195 -23.22 14.79 -16.76
N LEU A 196 -22.35 14.24 -15.91
CA LEU A 196 -20.90 14.27 -16.15
C LEU A 196 -20.52 13.50 -17.41
N ALA A 197 -21.09 12.31 -17.64
CA ALA A 197 -20.84 11.50 -18.83
C ALA A 197 -21.21 12.27 -20.11
N LYS A 198 -22.37 12.93 -20.14
CA LYS A 198 -22.80 13.79 -21.25
C LYS A 198 -21.82 14.97 -21.47
N SER A 199 -21.39 15.61 -20.39
CA SER A 199 -20.44 16.72 -20.46
C SER A 199 -19.09 16.29 -21.04
N ILE A 200 -18.57 15.15 -20.61
CA ILE A 200 -17.32 14.56 -21.11
C ILE A 200 -17.45 14.19 -22.60
N ALA A 201 -18.54 13.52 -22.98
CA ALA A 201 -18.82 13.14 -24.35
C ALA A 201 -18.90 14.38 -25.28
N ASN A 202 -19.53 15.46 -24.82
CA ASN A 202 -19.60 16.71 -25.55
C ASN A 202 -18.23 17.39 -25.71
N LEU A 203 -17.41 17.45 -24.65
CA LEU A 203 -16.05 17.98 -24.74
C LEU A 203 -15.22 17.21 -25.77
N ALA A 204 -15.35 15.88 -25.76
CA ALA A 204 -14.69 14.99 -26.72
C ALA A 204 -15.18 15.23 -28.15
N ALA A 205 -16.50 15.23 -28.37
CA ALA A 205 -17.10 15.40 -29.70
C ALA A 205 -16.78 16.76 -30.34
N ASN A 206 -16.49 17.78 -29.54
CA ASN A 206 -16.12 19.12 -30.01
C ASN A 206 -14.60 19.35 -30.10
N ASP A 207 -13.76 18.36 -29.78
CA ASP A 207 -12.30 18.52 -29.65
C ASP A 207 -11.89 19.72 -28.76
N THR A 208 -12.68 19.97 -27.71
CA THR A 208 -12.43 21.05 -26.73
C THR A 208 -11.81 20.52 -25.44
N HIS A 209 -11.34 19.27 -25.48
CA HIS A 209 -10.73 18.61 -24.33
C HIS A 209 -9.28 19.04 -24.12
N TRP A 210 -8.79 18.94 -22.88
CA TRP A 210 -7.41 19.31 -22.52
C TRP A 210 -6.39 18.17 -22.69
N TYR A 211 -6.81 16.97 -23.11
CA TYR A 211 -5.92 15.82 -23.18
C TYR A 211 -4.89 15.98 -24.31
N LYS A 212 -3.61 15.86 -23.93
CA LYS A 212 -2.48 15.86 -24.87
C LYS A 212 -1.68 14.57 -24.69
N PRO A 213 -1.49 13.76 -25.73
CA PRO A 213 -0.73 12.53 -25.62
C PRO A 213 0.77 12.85 -25.57
N SER A 214 1.55 12.09 -24.81
CA SER A 214 3.00 12.11 -24.93
C SER A 214 3.44 11.24 -26.11
N HIS A 215 4.45 11.65 -26.87
CA HIS A 215 5.06 10.82 -27.93
C HIS A 215 5.55 9.47 -27.38
N MET A 216 6.18 9.50 -26.19
CA MET A 216 6.57 8.32 -25.46
C MET A 216 6.17 8.48 -23.99
N THR A 217 5.39 7.54 -23.47
CA THR A 217 4.95 7.57 -22.07
C THR A 217 6.05 7.04 -21.15
N ALA A 218 6.05 7.48 -19.88
CA ALA A 218 6.96 6.93 -18.87
C ALA A 218 6.84 5.40 -18.72
N LYS A 219 5.64 4.83 -18.93
CA LYS A 219 5.42 3.37 -18.89
C LYS A 219 6.15 2.67 -20.04
N GLN A 220 6.12 3.24 -21.25
CA GLN A 220 6.86 2.71 -22.39
C GLN A 220 8.37 2.80 -22.17
N VAL A 221 8.88 3.95 -21.68
CA VAL A 221 10.29 4.10 -21.32
C VAL A 221 10.71 3.05 -20.30
N LYS A 222 9.95 2.87 -19.22
CA LYS A 222 10.24 1.88 -18.18
C LYS A 222 10.23 0.45 -18.73
N ARG A 223 9.27 0.10 -19.60
CA ARG A 223 9.22 -1.22 -20.24
C ARG A 223 10.44 -1.46 -21.13
N GLN A 224 10.83 -0.46 -21.93
CA GLN A 224 12.00 -0.56 -22.80
C GLN A 224 13.29 -0.66 -21.98
N ALA A 225 13.43 0.15 -20.94
CA ALA A 225 14.56 0.10 -20.02
C ALA A 225 14.64 -1.27 -19.34
N LYS A 226 13.53 -1.80 -18.79
CA LYS A 226 13.51 -3.12 -18.16
C LYS A 226 13.93 -4.22 -19.13
N PHE A 227 13.45 -4.17 -20.38
CA PHE A 227 13.89 -5.11 -21.42
C PHE A 227 15.42 -5.06 -21.61
N TRP A 228 15.99 -3.87 -21.76
CA TRP A 228 17.43 -3.72 -21.96
C TRP A 228 18.26 -4.10 -20.73
N LEU A 229 17.85 -3.70 -19.53
CA LEU A 229 18.52 -4.06 -18.28
C LEU A 229 18.56 -5.59 -18.10
N SER A 230 17.43 -6.25 -18.35
CA SER A 230 17.34 -7.72 -18.33
C SER A 230 18.20 -8.36 -19.43
N HIS A 231 18.11 -7.87 -20.66
CA HIS A 231 18.88 -8.40 -21.80
C HIS A 231 20.41 -8.28 -21.61
N LEU A 232 20.85 -7.23 -20.92
CA LEU A 232 22.26 -7.00 -20.59
C LEU A 232 22.70 -7.73 -19.31
N GLY A 233 21.83 -8.52 -18.67
CA GLY A 233 22.14 -9.28 -17.45
C GLY A 233 22.20 -8.46 -16.16
N LEU A 234 21.80 -7.18 -16.18
CA LEU A 234 21.87 -6.34 -14.97
C LEU A 234 20.90 -6.81 -13.87
N ASP A 235 19.78 -7.45 -14.26
CA ASP A 235 18.84 -8.06 -13.31
C ASP A 235 19.47 -9.24 -12.53
N GLU A 236 20.54 -9.85 -13.05
CA GLU A 236 21.30 -10.92 -12.37
C GLU A 236 22.33 -10.35 -11.39
N LEU A 237 22.87 -9.16 -11.68
CA LEU A 237 23.80 -8.43 -10.82
C LEU A 237 23.11 -7.79 -9.62
N ASP A 238 21.84 -7.38 -9.79
CA ASP A 238 21.02 -6.80 -8.73
C ASP A 238 19.58 -7.35 -8.78
N THR A 239 19.31 -8.32 -7.90
CA THR A 239 18.02 -9.00 -7.80
C THR A 239 16.92 -8.16 -7.13
N SER A 240 17.22 -6.94 -6.68
CA SER A 240 16.28 -6.06 -5.96
C SER A 240 15.17 -5.45 -6.82
N GLN A 241 15.09 -5.80 -8.11
CA GLN A 241 14.23 -5.15 -9.12
C GLN A 241 14.55 -3.66 -9.36
N GLU A 242 15.70 -3.19 -8.89
CA GLU A 242 16.16 -1.82 -9.08
C GLU A 242 17.50 -1.73 -9.82
N ALA A 243 17.85 -2.71 -10.64
CA ALA A 243 19.13 -2.84 -11.34
C ALA A 243 19.66 -1.56 -12.03
N HIS A 244 18.76 -0.69 -12.53
CA HIS A 244 19.13 0.63 -13.04
C HIS A 244 19.94 1.51 -12.06
N LYS A 245 19.79 1.34 -10.73
CA LYS A 245 20.54 2.08 -9.71
C LYS A 245 22.04 1.79 -9.72
N LEU A 246 22.47 0.68 -10.31
CA LEU A 246 23.88 0.40 -10.56
C LEU A 246 24.52 1.41 -11.52
N LEU A 247 23.70 2.06 -12.37
CA LEU A 247 24.16 2.90 -13.46
C LEU A 247 24.24 4.39 -13.11
N TYR A 248 23.86 4.77 -11.89
CA TYR A 248 23.97 6.16 -11.45
C TYR A 248 24.10 6.24 -9.93
N ASP A 249 24.96 7.13 -9.46
CA ASP A 249 25.00 7.45 -8.04
C ASP A 249 23.73 8.22 -7.66
N THR A 250 22.86 7.55 -6.90
CA THR A 250 21.64 8.16 -6.38
C THR A 250 21.94 9.18 -5.28
N THR A 251 23.18 9.26 -4.79
CA THR A 251 23.57 10.12 -3.68
C THR A 251 23.78 11.54 -4.20
N PRO A 252 22.83 12.48 -4.00
CA PRO A 252 23.06 13.87 -4.35
C PRO A 252 24.21 14.36 -3.46
N PHE A 253 25.05 15.28 -3.94
CA PHE A 253 26.07 15.93 -3.11
C PHE A 253 25.47 16.32 -1.75
N LYS A 254 25.83 15.57 -0.71
CA LYS A 254 25.40 15.85 0.65
C LYS A 254 26.39 16.90 1.14
N GLY A 255 25.90 18.12 1.37
CA GLY A 255 26.69 19.11 2.12
C GLY A 255 27.06 18.55 3.50
N GLU A 256 27.79 19.34 4.29
CA GLU A 256 28.23 18.95 5.63
C GLU A 256 27.11 18.29 6.46
N ALA A 257 27.47 17.26 7.23
CA ALA A 257 26.50 16.46 7.98
C ALA A 257 25.68 17.29 8.99
N SER A 258 26.24 18.39 9.50
CA SER A 258 25.60 19.38 10.38
C SER A 258 24.61 20.34 9.68
N SER A 259 24.53 20.31 8.34
CA SER A 259 23.76 21.28 7.55
C SER A 259 22.25 21.33 7.84
N TRP A 260 21.69 20.29 8.48
CA TRP A 260 20.28 20.26 8.89
C TRP A 260 19.97 21.21 10.04
N ARG A 261 20.95 21.55 10.90
CA ARG A 261 20.80 22.48 12.04
C ARG A 261 21.35 23.89 11.79
N THR A 262 22.19 24.09 10.77
CA THR A 262 22.77 25.41 10.46
C THR A 262 21.80 26.38 9.76
N LYS A 263 20.81 25.85 9.02
CA LYS A 263 19.81 26.68 8.34
C LYS A 263 18.60 26.95 9.24
N ASN A 264 18.41 28.21 9.61
CA ASN A 264 17.21 28.65 10.33
C ASN A 264 15.96 28.47 9.45
N LYS A 265 15.18 27.43 9.75
CA LYS A 265 13.87 27.23 9.11
C LYS A 265 12.88 28.23 9.68
N PRO A 266 12.16 28.99 8.82
CA PRO A 266 11.14 29.92 9.30
C PRO A 266 10.05 29.16 10.05
N GLN A 267 9.52 29.77 11.10
CA GLN A 267 8.34 29.23 11.77
C GLN A 267 7.15 29.27 10.81
N SER A 268 6.39 28.19 10.76
CA SER A 268 5.13 28.16 10.02
C SER A 268 4.20 29.22 10.59
N LYS A 269 3.78 30.17 9.74
CA LYS A 269 2.68 31.10 10.06
C LYS A 269 1.31 30.41 10.02
N ALA A 270 1.23 29.25 9.37
CA ALA A 270 0.01 28.46 9.28
C ALA A 270 -0.11 27.54 10.49
N SER A 271 -1.29 27.53 11.09
CA SER A 271 -1.75 26.53 12.06
C SER A 271 -2.85 25.68 11.38
N PRO A 272 -2.93 24.37 11.64
CA PRO A 272 -4.06 23.58 11.19
C PRO A 272 -5.35 24.10 11.84
N SER A 273 -6.42 24.12 11.06
CA SER A 273 -7.78 24.31 11.59
C SER A 273 -8.31 23.00 12.20
N VAL A 274 -9.44 23.06 12.91
CA VAL A 274 -10.16 21.85 13.36
C VAL A 274 -10.55 20.97 12.16
N GLY A 275 -11.01 21.60 11.07
CA GLY A 275 -11.34 20.89 9.82
C GLY A 275 -10.13 20.19 9.19
N ASP A 276 -8.94 20.81 9.24
CA ASP A 276 -7.70 20.18 8.79
C ASP A 276 -7.34 18.94 9.62
N ALA A 277 -7.51 19.00 10.94
CA ALA A 277 -7.24 17.87 11.83
C ALA A 277 -8.25 16.72 11.60
N LEU A 278 -9.53 17.04 11.38
CA LEU A 278 -10.55 16.05 11.00
C LEU A 278 -10.27 15.43 9.63
N HIS A 279 -9.86 16.22 8.65
CA HIS A 279 -9.46 15.70 7.35
C HIS A 279 -8.23 14.79 7.46
N LEU A 280 -7.23 15.20 8.26
CA LEU A 280 -6.06 14.39 8.58
C LEU A 280 -6.47 13.05 9.20
N SER A 281 -7.38 13.03 10.17
CA SER A 281 -7.80 11.81 10.86
C SER A 281 -8.52 10.81 9.93
N LYS A 282 -9.23 11.30 8.92
CA LYS A 282 -9.95 10.45 7.95
C LYS A 282 -9.08 9.97 6.80
N VAL A 283 -8.19 10.82 6.27
CA VAL A 283 -7.44 10.52 5.03
C VAL A 283 -6.03 10.01 5.31
N ARG A 284 -5.41 10.41 6.42
CA ARG A 284 -4.02 10.04 6.79
C ARG A 284 -3.87 9.80 8.30
N GLY A 285 -4.91 9.26 8.91
CA GLY A 285 -5.05 9.21 10.37
C GLY A 285 -4.32 8.08 11.07
N HIS A 286 -3.48 7.29 10.39
CA HIS A 286 -2.87 6.09 11.01
C HIS A 286 -2.18 6.38 12.35
N PHE A 287 -1.32 7.40 12.42
CA PHE A 287 -0.73 7.84 13.69
C PHE A 287 -1.71 8.67 14.51
N TRP A 288 -2.50 9.54 13.89
CA TRP A 288 -3.42 10.43 14.62
C TRP A 288 -4.44 9.65 15.47
N ASN A 289 -5.01 8.59 14.91
CA ASN A 289 -6.05 7.78 15.55
C ASN A 289 -5.47 6.77 16.55
N LYS A 290 -4.15 6.51 16.52
CA LYS A 290 -3.48 5.56 17.40
C LYS A 290 -3.20 6.12 18.80
N PHE A 291 -3.01 7.43 18.93
CA PHE A 291 -2.65 8.08 20.19
C PHE A 291 -3.82 8.87 20.76
N ASP A 292 -3.92 8.90 22.08
CA ASP A 292 -4.96 9.65 22.80
C ASP A 292 -4.83 11.17 22.60
N GLU A 293 -5.92 11.90 22.79
CA GLU A 293 -5.96 13.36 22.59
C GLU A 293 -5.05 14.13 23.54
N ASP A 294 -4.77 13.58 24.73
CA ASP A 294 -3.87 14.12 25.74
C ASP A 294 -2.41 13.72 25.55
N TRP A 295 -2.07 13.00 24.47
CA TRP A 295 -0.70 12.61 24.20
C TRP A 295 0.24 13.82 24.12
N ILE A 296 1.33 13.75 24.87
CA ILE A 296 2.40 14.74 24.89
C ILE A 296 3.71 14.03 24.53
N CYS A 297 4.48 14.63 23.61
CA CYS A 297 5.78 14.11 23.24
C CYS A 297 6.73 14.14 24.47
N PRO A 298 7.28 12.99 24.93
CA PRO A 298 8.08 12.94 26.15
C PRO A 298 9.41 13.70 26.04
N CYS A 299 9.90 13.92 24.82
CA CYS A 299 11.09 14.72 24.55
C CYS A 299 10.81 16.24 24.56
N CYS A 300 10.04 16.74 23.57
CA CYS A 300 9.86 18.19 23.39
C CYS A 300 8.66 18.81 24.13
N GLY A 301 7.81 18.01 24.77
CA GLY A 301 6.62 18.51 25.49
C GLY A 301 5.49 19.05 24.60
N ARG A 302 5.59 18.96 23.26
CA ARG A 302 4.46 19.31 22.39
C ARG A 302 3.32 18.30 22.59
N ASN A 303 2.11 18.81 22.74
CA ASN A 303 0.90 17.99 22.64
C ASN A 303 0.69 17.47 21.21
N LYS A 304 -0.26 16.55 21.07
CA LYS A 304 -0.67 15.94 19.80
C LYS A 304 -0.95 16.96 18.70
N PHE A 305 -1.74 17.99 18.99
CA PHE A 305 -2.10 19.03 18.02
C PHE A 305 -0.88 19.86 17.56
N ASN A 306 -0.06 20.35 18.49
CA ASN A 306 1.14 21.15 18.20
C ASN A 306 2.20 20.37 17.41
N SER A 307 2.09 19.04 17.37
CA SER A 307 2.97 18.15 16.63
C SER A 307 2.56 17.96 15.16
N ILE A 308 1.37 18.44 14.74
CA ILE A 308 0.92 18.42 13.33
C ILE A 308 1.77 19.39 12.50
N GLN A 309 2.28 18.96 11.34
CA GLN A 309 3.13 19.79 10.47
C GLN A 309 2.77 19.65 8.99
N LYS A 310 3.22 20.62 8.18
CA LYS A 310 3.11 20.53 6.72
C LYS A 310 4.17 19.58 6.16
N SER A 311 3.73 18.64 5.33
CA SER A 311 4.62 17.82 4.49
C SER A 311 5.24 18.68 3.37
N LYS A 312 6.21 18.11 2.65
CA LYS A 312 6.75 18.72 1.41
C LYS A 312 5.66 19.00 0.37
N SER A 313 4.60 18.20 0.34
CA SER A 313 3.41 18.39 -0.51
C SER A 313 2.36 19.34 0.07
N LYS A 314 2.69 20.09 1.13
CA LYS A 314 1.81 21.07 1.80
C LYS A 314 0.54 20.50 2.42
N SER A 315 0.44 19.18 2.61
CA SER A 315 -0.63 18.58 3.40
C SER A 315 -0.25 18.55 4.88
N TRP A 316 -1.23 18.60 5.78
CA TRP A 316 -0.98 18.36 7.20
C TRP A 316 -0.68 16.89 7.45
N VAL A 317 0.27 16.61 8.35
CA VAL A 317 0.66 15.27 8.78
C VAL A 317 0.95 15.28 10.28
N PHE A 318 0.61 14.17 10.94
CA PHE A 318 1.01 13.87 12.31
C PHE A 318 1.72 12.51 12.30
N GLU A 319 2.93 12.46 12.82
CA GLU A 319 3.74 11.25 12.86
C GLU A 319 4.41 11.14 14.22
N VAL A 320 4.27 9.96 14.83
CA VAL A 320 5.01 9.53 16.02
C VAL A 320 5.91 8.40 15.60
N LYS A 321 7.19 8.46 16.01
CA LYS A 321 8.22 7.49 15.65
C LYS A 321 8.84 6.93 16.91
N GLU A 322 9.25 5.67 16.85
CA GLU A 322 10.06 5.05 17.89
C GLU A 322 11.52 5.50 17.73
N ILE A 323 12.13 5.87 18.84
CA ILE A 323 13.57 6.09 18.96
C ILE A 323 14.14 5.08 19.94
N TYR A 324 15.31 4.55 19.61
CA TYR A 324 16.18 3.84 20.54
C TYR A 324 17.00 4.93 21.23
N SER A 325 16.59 5.36 22.42
CA SER A 325 17.25 6.42 23.19
C SER A 325 18.42 5.83 23.96
N PHE A 326 19.61 6.44 23.90
CA PHE A 326 20.74 5.98 24.71
C PHE A 326 20.38 5.89 26.21
N ASN A 327 20.74 4.78 26.84
CA ASN A 327 20.61 4.57 28.28
C ASN A 327 21.74 3.65 28.77
N GLU A 328 22.75 4.22 29.43
CA GLU A 328 23.89 3.47 29.99
C GLU A 328 23.51 2.39 31.01
N ARG A 329 22.33 2.50 31.63
CA ARG A 329 21.85 1.57 32.66
C ARG A 329 21.07 0.39 32.06
N SER A 330 20.69 0.47 30.79
CA SER A 330 20.03 -0.62 30.08
C SER A 330 21.07 -1.65 29.63
N GLU A 331 20.75 -2.94 29.75
CA GLU A 331 21.61 -4.04 29.25
C GLU A 331 21.97 -3.83 27.77
N GLU A 332 21.03 -3.31 26.98
CA GLU A 332 21.20 -3.07 25.54
C GLU A 332 21.70 -1.64 25.22
N TYR A 333 22.06 -0.84 26.23
CA TYR A 333 22.40 0.58 26.09
C TYR A 333 21.29 1.46 25.49
N CYS A 334 20.03 1.02 25.47
CA CYS A 334 18.92 1.84 24.99
C CYS A 334 17.57 1.59 25.67
N ASP A 335 16.71 2.60 25.59
CA ASP A 335 15.26 2.51 25.85
C ASP A 335 14.49 2.82 24.57
N ILE A 336 13.40 2.09 24.30
CA ILE A 336 12.52 2.36 23.17
C ILE A 336 11.43 3.35 23.58
N ILE A 337 11.38 4.51 22.95
CA ILE A 337 10.47 5.59 23.32
C ILE A 337 9.79 6.17 22.08
N GLN A 338 8.48 6.44 22.18
CA GLN A 338 7.70 7.04 21.11
C GLN A 338 7.71 8.58 21.23
N VAL A 339 8.17 9.25 20.17
CA VAL A 339 8.33 10.71 20.13
C VAL A 339 7.76 11.31 18.85
N CYS A 340 7.50 12.62 18.84
CA CYS A 340 7.10 13.30 17.61
C CYS A 340 8.20 13.23 16.54
N ASN A 341 7.81 13.31 15.27
CA ASN A 341 8.71 13.19 14.12
C ASN A 341 9.94 14.12 14.17
N GLU A 342 9.83 15.33 14.74
CA GLU A 342 10.99 16.24 14.80
C GLU A 342 11.99 15.86 15.88
N CYS A 343 11.56 15.31 17.01
CA CYS A 343 12.48 14.75 18.01
C CYS A 343 13.21 13.53 17.43
N TYR A 344 12.48 12.66 16.71
CA TYR A 344 13.08 11.54 15.98
C TYR A 344 14.14 12.00 14.97
N LYS A 345 13.82 13.00 14.13
CA LYS A 345 14.79 13.54 13.16
C LYS A 345 16.01 14.14 13.84
N THR A 346 15.81 14.90 14.92
CA THR A 346 16.90 15.50 15.69
C THR A 346 17.84 14.42 16.22
N SER A 347 17.30 13.40 16.89
CA SER A 347 18.05 12.24 17.38
C SER A 347 18.80 11.52 16.26
N TYR A 348 18.12 11.20 15.16
CA TYR A 348 18.72 10.53 14.01
C TYR A 348 19.88 11.33 13.41
N HIS A 349 19.71 12.64 13.24
CA HIS A 349 20.71 13.46 12.57
C HIS A 349 21.95 13.68 13.44
N LEU A 350 21.80 13.88 14.75
CA LEU A 350 22.94 13.95 15.68
C LEU A 350 23.78 12.68 15.66
N GLY A 351 23.15 11.51 15.82
CA GLY A 351 23.89 10.26 15.78
C GLY A 351 24.48 9.96 14.40
N LYS A 352 23.80 10.40 13.33
CA LYS A 352 24.34 10.29 11.97
C LYS A 352 25.60 11.12 11.78
N GLU A 353 25.68 12.30 12.38
CA GLU A 353 26.90 13.10 12.33
C GLU A 353 28.07 12.41 13.02
N ALA A 354 27.84 11.91 14.24
CA ALA A 354 28.85 11.16 14.98
C ALA A 354 29.33 9.93 14.18
N SER A 355 28.40 9.12 13.67
CA SER A 355 28.75 7.92 12.91
C SER A 355 29.43 8.23 11.57
N SER A 356 29.00 9.28 10.86
CA SER A 356 29.65 9.71 9.61
C SER A 356 31.05 10.27 9.87
N PHE A 357 31.25 10.99 10.99
CA PHE A 357 32.56 11.50 11.37
C PHE A 357 33.53 10.36 11.65
N VAL A 358 33.14 9.37 12.46
CA VAL A 358 33.98 8.19 12.73
C VAL A 358 34.27 7.41 11.45
N GLN A 359 33.28 7.21 10.58
CA GLN A 359 33.47 6.55 9.28
C GLN A 359 34.45 7.31 8.35
N SER A 360 34.54 8.63 8.49
CA SER A 360 35.52 9.44 7.72
C SER A 360 36.95 9.28 8.22
N LEU A 361 37.13 8.92 9.50
CA LEU A 361 38.44 8.62 10.10
C LEU A 361 38.84 7.16 9.91
N ASP A 362 37.86 6.25 9.92
CA ASP A 362 38.05 4.82 9.73
C ASP A 362 37.00 4.27 8.77
N ALA A 363 37.40 4.03 7.52
CA ALA A 363 36.52 3.50 6.48
C ALA A 363 36.07 2.05 6.75
N SER A 364 36.71 1.34 7.68
CA SER A 364 36.31 -0.02 8.08
C SER A 364 35.20 -0.04 9.13
N PHE A 365 34.91 1.12 9.76
CA PHE A 365 33.83 1.26 10.71
C PHE A 365 32.46 1.02 10.06
N ASP A 366 31.75 0.01 10.55
CA ASP A 366 30.41 -0.36 10.10
C ASP A 366 29.36 -0.11 11.19
N PHE A 367 28.51 0.91 10.96
CA PHE A 367 27.39 1.23 11.83
C PHE A 367 26.04 0.70 11.31
N SER A 368 26.04 -0.13 10.26
CA SER A 368 24.82 -0.61 9.59
C SER A 368 23.93 -1.48 10.48
N ARG A 369 24.49 -2.11 11.52
CA ARG A 369 23.79 -2.97 12.47
C ARG A 369 23.14 -2.21 13.64
N SER A 370 23.35 -0.90 13.71
CA SER A 370 22.88 -0.03 14.79
C SER A 370 21.90 1.02 14.28
N TYR A 371 21.32 1.77 15.21
CA TYR A 371 20.41 2.88 14.93
C TYR A 371 21.09 4.19 15.31
N ASN A 372 21.20 5.16 14.40
CA ASN A 372 21.81 6.47 14.72
C ASN A 372 21.18 7.12 15.97
N GLN A 373 19.88 6.89 16.20
CA GLN A 373 19.19 7.42 17.37
C GLN A 373 19.76 6.91 18.70
N SER A 374 20.35 5.72 18.74
CA SER A 374 20.85 5.07 19.97
C SER A 374 22.09 5.71 20.57
N LEU A 375 22.71 6.66 19.86
CA LEU A 375 23.90 7.36 20.33
C LEU A 375 23.57 8.54 21.25
N VAL A 376 22.30 8.94 21.33
CA VAL A 376 21.86 10.11 22.11
C VAL A 376 20.60 9.76 22.92
N SER A 377 20.51 10.29 24.13
CA SER A 377 19.35 10.10 25.00
C SER A 377 18.30 11.19 24.79
N ILE A 378 17.04 10.91 25.12
CA ILE A 378 15.99 11.95 25.15
C ILE A 378 16.35 13.10 26.08
N SER A 379 16.96 12.79 27.23
CA SER A 379 17.32 13.80 28.22
C SER A 379 18.35 14.80 27.69
N GLU A 380 19.28 14.33 26.85
CA GLU A 380 20.28 15.15 26.17
C GLU A 380 19.65 15.97 25.05
N ILE A 381 18.83 15.33 24.21
CA ILE A 381 18.12 16.02 23.11
C ILE A 381 17.24 17.14 23.68
N LYS A 382 16.58 16.90 24.82
CA LYS A 382 15.71 17.90 25.46
C LYS A 382 16.44 19.20 25.83
N LYS A 383 17.74 19.13 26.12
CA LYS A 383 18.56 20.31 26.47
C LYS A 383 18.81 21.22 25.28
N ILE A 384 18.89 20.66 24.07
CA ILE A 384 19.28 21.41 22.86
C ILE A 384 18.09 21.87 22.02
N ILE A 385 16.90 21.30 22.22
CA ILE A 385 15.73 21.61 21.40
C ILE A 385 14.90 22.74 22.01
N GLN A 386 14.51 23.70 21.18
CA GLN A 386 13.42 24.61 21.49
C GLN A 386 12.19 24.24 20.65
N PRO A 387 11.10 23.74 21.27
CA PRO A 387 9.91 23.33 20.57
C PRO A 387 9.20 24.51 19.90
N ARG A 388 8.80 24.32 18.64
CA ARG A 388 7.93 25.26 17.92
C ARG A 388 6.66 24.53 17.48
N PRO A 389 5.46 25.08 17.74
CA PRO A 389 4.23 24.53 17.20
C PRO A 389 4.28 24.45 15.68
N HIS A 390 3.81 23.32 15.14
CA HIS A 390 3.62 23.11 13.70
C HIS A 390 4.86 23.32 12.81
N SER A 391 6.05 23.31 13.42
CA SER A 391 7.31 23.62 12.76
C SER A 391 8.43 22.71 13.29
N SER A 392 9.57 22.72 12.58
CA SER A 392 10.79 22.10 13.09
C SER A 392 11.26 22.76 14.39
N HIS A 393 11.95 22.02 15.24
CA HIS A 393 12.62 22.58 16.41
C HIS A 393 13.67 23.63 16.01
N LEU A 394 13.96 24.58 16.91
CA LEU A 394 15.25 25.27 16.86
C LEU A 394 16.25 24.43 17.66
N ILE A 395 17.49 24.41 17.21
CA ILE A 395 18.57 23.63 17.81
C ILE A 395 19.61 24.61 18.33
N ASP A 396 20.02 24.44 19.58
CA ASP A 396 21.22 25.09 20.10
C ASP A 396 22.44 24.40 19.49
N ASN A 397 23.10 25.05 18.53
CA ASN A 397 24.21 24.45 17.80
C ASN A 397 25.43 24.19 18.68
N SER A 398 25.70 25.05 19.67
CA SER A 398 26.86 24.88 20.56
C SER A 398 26.72 23.62 21.41
N MET A 399 25.55 23.45 22.06
CA MET A 399 25.29 22.23 22.83
C MET A 399 25.10 21.00 21.94
N ALA A 400 24.63 21.18 20.70
CA ALA A 400 24.53 20.08 19.74
C ALA A 400 25.91 19.55 19.33
N ASP A 401 26.91 20.43 19.17
CA ASP A 401 28.28 20.03 18.84
C ASP A 401 28.90 19.22 20.01
N GLU A 402 28.73 19.69 21.26
CA GLU A 402 29.15 18.92 22.45
C GLU A 402 28.49 17.53 22.53
N LEU A 403 27.21 17.43 22.15
CA LEU A 403 26.49 16.17 22.14
C LEU A 403 26.96 15.23 21.01
N VAL A 404 27.39 15.78 19.86
CA VAL A 404 28.01 14.99 18.79
C VAL A 404 29.36 14.44 19.25
N ASP A 405 30.18 15.21 19.95
CA ASP A 405 31.45 14.73 20.53
C ASP A 405 31.22 13.61 21.55
N LEU A 406 30.20 13.75 22.39
CA LEU A 406 29.80 12.69 23.33
C LEU A 406 29.36 11.42 22.60
N ALA A 407 28.59 11.56 21.52
CA ALA A 407 28.18 10.43 20.69
C ALA A 407 29.37 9.77 19.97
N ILE A 408 30.38 10.53 19.54
CA ILE A 408 31.63 10.00 18.98
C ILE A 408 32.37 9.18 20.05
N ASN A 409 32.49 9.70 21.27
CA ASN A 409 33.12 8.97 22.38
C ASN A 409 32.40 7.64 22.66
N ARG A 410 31.06 7.63 22.64
CA ARG A 410 30.28 6.39 22.79
C ARG A 410 30.60 5.36 21.72
N ILE A 411 30.77 5.80 20.47
CA ILE A 411 31.18 4.91 19.37
C ILE A 411 32.58 4.33 19.65
N THR A 412 33.54 5.19 20.00
CA THR A 412 34.93 4.80 20.28
C THR A 412 35.04 3.86 21.47
N GLU A 413 34.28 4.10 22.53
CA GLU A 413 34.21 3.26 23.74
C GLU A 413 33.30 2.03 23.59
N GLN A 414 32.59 1.92 22.46
CA GLN A 414 31.63 0.86 22.19
C GLN A 414 30.48 0.77 23.21
N THR A 415 30.06 1.92 23.75
CA THR A 415 28.96 2.06 24.72
C THR A 415 27.69 2.51 23.99
N TYR A 416 27.17 1.66 23.10
CA TYR A 416 25.95 1.91 22.34
C TYR A 416 25.22 0.61 21.97
N TYR A 417 23.95 0.73 21.60
CA TYR A 417 23.10 -0.39 21.19
C TYR A 417 23.71 -1.18 20.02
N HIS A 418 23.85 -2.50 20.15
CA HIS A 418 24.50 -3.39 19.15
C HIS A 418 25.94 -3.04 18.80
N SER A 419 26.72 -2.51 19.75
CA SER A 419 28.16 -2.40 19.60
C SER A 419 28.85 -3.79 19.56
N PRO A 420 30.05 -3.93 18.94
CA PRO A 420 30.80 -5.18 18.97
C PRO A 420 31.04 -5.69 20.40
N LEU A 421 31.44 -4.80 21.31
CA LEU A 421 31.63 -5.11 22.74
C LEU A 421 30.35 -5.64 23.41
N TYR A 422 29.18 -5.09 23.06
CA TYR A 422 27.89 -5.60 23.54
C TYR A 422 27.64 -7.03 23.05
N PHE A 423 27.88 -7.31 21.77
CA PHE A 423 27.74 -8.67 21.23
C PHE A 423 28.70 -9.65 21.88
N GLU A 424 29.97 -9.29 22.04
CA GLU A 424 30.96 -10.15 22.71
C GLU A 424 30.57 -10.43 24.18
N ARG A 425 30.00 -9.45 24.88
CA ARG A 425 29.48 -9.65 26.24
C ARG A 425 28.31 -10.65 26.23
N ARG A 426 27.35 -10.45 25.34
CA ARG A 426 26.16 -11.30 25.22
C ARG A 426 26.48 -12.74 24.80
N GLU A 427 27.43 -12.94 23.88
CA GLU A 427 27.87 -14.27 23.47
C GLU A 427 28.63 -14.97 24.60
N ARG A 428 29.51 -14.27 25.34
CA ARG A 428 30.14 -14.82 26.55
C ARG A 428 29.11 -15.22 27.62
N GLU A 429 28.07 -14.42 27.82
CA GLU A 429 26.99 -14.74 28.76
C GLU A 429 26.18 -15.97 28.30
N ARG A 430 25.90 -16.10 27.00
CA ARG A 430 25.26 -17.30 26.42
C ARG A 430 26.12 -18.56 26.56
N GLU A 431 27.42 -18.45 26.31
CA GLU A 431 28.39 -19.54 26.45
C GLU A 431 28.62 -19.95 27.92
N SER A 432 28.50 -19.00 28.86
CA SER A 432 28.62 -19.25 30.31
C SER A 432 27.41 -19.96 30.95
N GLY A 433 26.35 -20.25 30.19
CA GLY A 433 25.24 -21.07 30.65
C GLY A 433 24.28 -20.40 31.66
N PHE A 434 24.35 -19.09 31.85
CA PHE A 434 23.40 -18.38 32.72
C PHE A 434 22.02 -18.27 32.05
N SER A 435 21.24 -19.34 32.19
CA SER A 435 19.81 -19.33 31.92
C SER A 435 19.12 -18.43 32.94
N LYS A 436 18.38 -17.39 32.48
CA LYS A 436 17.50 -16.55 33.33
C LYS A 436 16.46 -17.39 34.13
N ILE A 437 16.33 -18.69 33.86
CA ILE A 437 15.49 -19.64 34.60
C ILE A 437 16.11 -20.05 35.95
N GLU A 438 17.44 -20.10 36.10
CA GLU A 438 18.08 -20.51 37.37
C GLU A 438 18.07 -19.41 38.44
N PHE A 439 18.12 -18.13 38.03
CA PHE A 439 18.04 -17.02 38.98
C PHE A 439 16.64 -16.89 39.61
N PHE A 440 15.57 -17.14 38.84
CA PHE A 440 14.20 -17.16 39.36
C PHE A 440 13.92 -18.37 40.26
N ASN A 441 14.51 -19.54 39.97
CA ASN A 441 14.36 -20.73 40.82
C ASN A 441 15.14 -20.62 42.14
N ASN A 442 16.27 -19.90 42.18
CA ASN A 442 17.01 -19.66 43.42
C ASN A 442 16.40 -18.58 44.34
N LEU A 443 15.61 -17.66 43.79
CA LEU A 443 14.84 -16.68 44.57
C LEU A 443 13.57 -17.28 45.19
N MET A 444 13.03 -18.36 44.62
CA MET A 444 11.81 -19.03 45.12
C MET A 444 12.09 -20.19 46.10
N ASN A 445 13.35 -20.62 46.26
CA ASN A 445 13.75 -21.71 47.17
C ASN A 445 14.44 -21.26 48.47
N ASN A 446 14.49 -19.95 48.73
CA ASN A 446 14.96 -19.37 50.00
C ASN A 446 13.85 -18.56 50.70
N GLN A 447 12.68 -19.18 50.89
CA GLN A 447 11.69 -18.81 51.89
C GLN A 447 11.47 -19.95 52.87
#